data_AF-A0A7S2L6V5-F1
#
_entry.id   AF-A0A7S2L6V5-F1
#
_cell.length_a   1.000
_cell.length_b   1.000
_cell.length_c   1.000
_cell.angle_alpha   90.00
_cell.angle_beta   90.00
_cell.angle_gamma   90.00
#
_symmetry.space_group_name_H-M   'P 1'
#
loop_
_entity.id
_entity.type
_entity.pdbx_description
1 polymer ?
#
loop_
_entity_poly.entity_id
_entity_poly.type
_entity_poly.pdbx_seq_one_letter_code
_entity_poly.pdbx_strand_id
1 'polypeptide(L)'
;MTIKIHPGSPSWQQTMLRIKDPAKSVKFYIENFGMTLIDTFNFPQWKFSLYFLTTLPEGEDYKLTPGTQASHDYLWNYKGVTLELTHNHGTENDADFKGYYPGNQEKDGFGHIAFNVDDVYAATERLVAAGGDFKK
;
A
#
# COMPACT_ATOMS: atom_id res chain seq x y z
N MET A 1 -4.94 26.36 4.48
CA MET A 1 -3.78 26.60 5.37
C MET A 1 -2.58 25.96 4.70
N THR A 2 -1.70 26.72 4.06
CA THR A 2 -0.59 26.15 3.28
C THR A 2 0.53 25.77 4.24
N ILE A 3 0.69 24.47 4.50
CA ILE A 3 1.83 23.97 5.28
C ILE A 3 3.08 24.23 4.41
N LYS A 4 3.82 25.29 4.74
CA LYS A 4 5.14 25.54 4.16
C LYS A 4 6.09 24.50 4.74
N ILE A 5 6.33 23.44 3.98
CA ILE A 5 7.39 22.47 4.30
C ILE A 5 8.71 23.23 4.13
N HIS A 6 9.47 23.43 5.21
CA HIS A 6 10.76 24.09 5.11
C HIS A 6 11.73 23.24 4.27
N PRO A 7 12.56 23.83 3.41
CA PRO A 7 13.62 23.11 2.70
C PRO A 7 14.44 22.26 3.68
N GLY A 8 14.51 20.95 3.45
CA GLY A 8 15.23 20.01 4.32
C GLY A 8 14.43 19.43 5.49
N SER A 9 13.15 19.78 5.68
CA SER A 9 12.32 19.12 6.70
C SER A 9 11.89 17.72 6.22
N PRO A 10 12.02 16.69 7.07
CA PRO A 10 11.55 15.36 6.73
C PRO A 10 10.01 15.36 6.60
N SER A 11 9.50 14.48 5.74
CA SER A 11 8.06 14.20 5.62
C SER A 11 7.82 12.71 5.78
N TRP A 12 6.69 12.34 6.37
CA TRP A 12 6.28 10.94 6.44
C TRP A 12 5.73 10.52 5.09
N GLN A 13 6.55 9.85 4.29
CA GLN A 13 6.22 9.60 2.88
C GLN A 13 5.63 8.20 2.66
N GLN A 14 6.06 7.18 3.41
CA GLN A 14 5.59 5.81 3.21
C GLN A 14 5.59 4.95 4.47
N THR A 15 4.78 3.90 4.43
CA THR A 15 4.88 2.71 5.28
C THR A 15 5.03 1.49 4.38
N MET A 16 6.02 0.65 4.65
CA MET A 16 6.31 -0.53 3.82
C MET A 16 5.80 -1.81 4.44
N LEU A 17 5.09 -2.62 3.66
CA LEU A 17 4.71 -3.99 4.00
C LEU A 17 5.19 -4.95 2.93
N ARG A 18 5.78 -6.08 3.34
CA ARG A 18 6.08 -7.17 2.42
C ARG A 18 4.82 -7.96 2.11
N ILE A 19 4.64 -8.31 0.84
CA ILE A 19 3.47 -9.04 0.34
C ILE A 19 3.88 -10.30 -0.42
N LYS A 20 3.09 -11.37 -0.26
CA LYS A 20 3.33 -12.67 -0.93
C LYS A 20 2.98 -12.59 -2.42
N ASP A 21 1.84 -11.99 -2.73
CA ASP A 21 1.27 -11.98 -4.08
C ASP A 21 0.76 -10.57 -4.41
N PRO A 22 1.40 -9.86 -5.37
CA PRO A 22 1.00 -8.52 -5.76
C PRO A 22 -0.34 -8.49 -6.46
N ALA A 23 -0.70 -9.52 -7.23
CA ALA A 23 -1.98 -9.55 -7.93
C ALA A 23 -3.15 -9.57 -6.93
N LYS A 24 -3.00 -10.26 -5.80
CA LYS A 24 -3.99 -10.25 -4.72
C LYS A 24 -3.94 -8.98 -3.89
N SER A 25 -2.74 -8.57 -3.47
CA SER A 25 -2.59 -7.48 -2.50
C SER A 25 -2.94 -6.13 -3.10
N VAL A 26 -2.44 -5.82 -4.30
CA VAL A 26 -2.74 -4.54 -4.98
C VAL A 26 -4.23 -4.45 -5.28
N LYS A 27 -4.83 -5.53 -5.82
CA LYS A 27 -6.27 -5.60 -6.08
C LYS A 27 -7.09 -5.39 -4.81
N PHE A 28 -6.71 -6.04 -3.71
CA PHE A 28 -7.39 -5.90 -2.42
C PHE A 28 -7.46 -4.44 -1.96
N TYR A 29 -6.35 -3.72 -1.96
CA TYR A 29 -6.31 -2.31 -1.55
C TYR A 29 -7.02 -1.37 -2.53
N ILE A 30 -6.96 -1.63 -3.83
CA ILE A 30 -7.70 -0.84 -4.82
C ILE A 30 -9.22 -1.05 -4.66
N GLU A 31 -9.69 -2.29 -4.70
CA GLU A 31 -11.11 -2.59 -4.79
C GLU A 31 -11.85 -2.39 -3.47
N ASN A 32 -11.19 -2.66 -2.33
CA ASN A 32 -11.86 -2.63 -1.03
C ASN A 32 -11.59 -1.37 -0.22
N PHE A 33 -10.48 -0.67 -0.48
CA PHE A 33 -10.10 0.55 0.23
C PHE A 33 -10.06 1.77 -0.69
N GLY A 34 -10.38 1.61 -1.98
CA GLY A 34 -10.41 2.71 -2.95
C GLY A 34 -9.04 3.33 -3.19
N MET A 35 -7.95 2.63 -2.85
CA MET A 35 -6.61 3.18 -3.05
C MET A 35 -6.26 3.23 -4.53
N THR A 36 -5.38 4.16 -4.90
CA THR A 36 -4.83 4.28 -6.26
C THR A 36 -3.41 3.76 -6.29
N LEU A 37 -3.07 2.93 -7.26
CA LEU A 37 -1.68 2.56 -7.56
C LEU A 37 -1.00 3.74 -8.24
N ILE A 38 -0.16 4.45 -7.48
CA ILE A 38 0.60 5.61 -7.95
C ILE A 38 1.76 5.13 -8.81
N ASP A 39 2.53 4.15 -8.35
CA ASP A 39 3.74 3.80 -9.06
C ASP A 39 4.21 2.38 -8.80
N THR A 40 5.07 1.91 -9.70
CA THR A 40 5.72 0.62 -9.57
C THR A 40 7.19 0.72 -9.93
N PHE A 41 8.03 0.02 -9.16
CA PHE A 41 9.44 -0.16 -9.48
C PHE A 41 9.74 -1.65 -9.57
N ASN A 42 10.49 -2.07 -10.57
CA ASN A 42 10.93 -3.45 -10.72
C ASN A 42 12.46 -3.50 -10.68
N PHE A 43 13.00 -4.37 -9.83
CA PHE A 43 14.43 -4.55 -9.65
C PHE A 43 14.84 -6.01 -9.91
N PRO A 44 14.92 -6.43 -11.19
CA PRO A 44 15.20 -7.83 -11.55
C PRO A 44 16.51 -8.38 -10.97
N GLN A 45 17.54 -7.54 -10.87
CA GLN A 45 18.85 -7.90 -10.32
C GLN A 45 18.79 -8.27 -8.84
N TRP A 46 17.82 -7.73 -8.09
CA TRP A 46 17.62 -7.99 -6.67
C TRP A 46 16.35 -8.81 -6.38
N LYS A 47 15.63 -9.21 -7.43
CA LYS A 47 14.43 -10.07 -7.37
C LYS A 47 13.32 -9.52 -6.49
N PHE A 48 13.05 -8.23 -6.57
CA PHE A 48 11.87 -7.64 -5.93
C PHE A 48 11.24 -6.53 -6.77
N SER A 49 9.94 -6.30 -6.52
CA SER A 49 9.16 -5.21 -7.07
C SER A 49 8.49 -4.42 -5.95
N LEU A 50 8.26 -3.13 -6.19
CA LEU A 50 7.58 -2.21 -5.29
C LEU A 50 6.29 -1.72 -5.94
N TYR A 51 5.24 -1.59 -5.14
CA TYR A 51 3.95 -1.04 -5.56
C TYR A 51 3.54 0.03 -4.55
N PHE A 52 3.42 1.27 -5.00
CA PHE A 52 3.08 2.41 -4.15
C PHE A 52 1.62 2.77 -4.31
N LEU A 53 0.84 2.62 -3.24
CA LEU A 53 -0.58 2.97 -3.21
C LEU A 53 -0.86 4.14 -2.28
N THR A 54 -1.89 4.93 -2.56
CA THR A 54 -2.39 5.95 -1.62
C THR A 54 -3.90 6.15 -1.77
N THR A 55 -4.52 6.74 -0.76
CA THR A 55 -5.84 7.36 -0.91
C THR A 55 -5.62 8.76 -1.45
N LEU A 56 -6.13 9.05 -2.64
CA LEU A 56 -5.99 10.38 -3.24
C LEU A 56 -6.79 11.41 -2.43
N PRO A 57 -6.29 12.66 -2.33
CA PRO A 57 -7.09 13.80 -1.90
C PRO A 57 -8.41 13.89 -2.67
N GLU A 58 -9.47 14.36 -2.00
CA GLU A 58 -10.77 14.55 -2.62
C GLU A 58 -10.66 15.47 -3.86
N GLY A 59 -11.25 15.03 -4.97
CA GLY A 59 -11.23 15.74 -6.24
C GLY A 59 -9.93 15.61 -7.04
N GLU A 60 -8.92 14.90 -6.54
CA GLU A 60 -7.72 14.59 -7.31
C GLU A 60 -7.97 13.41 -8.26
N ASP A 61 -7.54 13.57 -9.51
CA ASP A 61 -7.69 12.58 -10.58
C ASP A 61 -6.30 12.17 -11.09
N TYR A 62 -5.84 11.00 -10.67
CA TYR A 62 -4.54 10.46 -11.04
C TYR A 62 -4.64 9.58 -12.29
N LYS A 63 -3.98 10.01 -13.38
CA LYS A 63 -4.07 9.36 -14.71
C LYS A 63 -2.71 8.93 -15.27
N LEU A 64 -1.65 8.97 -14.48
CA LEU A 64 -0.33 8.58 -14.96
C LEU A 64 -0.24 7.05 -15.00
N THR A 65 0.59 6.55 -15.91
CA THR A 65 0.88 5.11 -16.00
C THR A 65 1.97 4.76 -14.99
N PRO A 66 1.74 3.82 -14.06
CA PRO A 66 2.77 3.35 -13.12
C PRO A 66 4.01 2.82 -13.84
N GLY A 67 5.20 3.05 -13.27
CA GLY A 67 6.48 2.67 -13.87
C GLY A 67 7.02 3.63 -14.92
N THR A 68 6.41 4.81 -15.08
CA THR A 68 6.91 5.86 -15.98
C THR A 68 7.66 6.93 -15.19
N GLN A 69 8.53 7.70 -15.86
CA GLN A 69 9.21 8.83 -15.20
C GLN A 69 8.21 9.82 -14.58
N ALA A 70 7.06 10.04 -15.24
CA ALA A 70 6.03 10.92 -14.71
C ALA A 70 5.40 10.40 -13.41
N SER A 71 5.14 9.09 -13.30
CA SER A 71 4.63 8.49 -12.05
C SER A 71 5.68 8.53 -10.94
N HIS A 72 6.96 8.32 -11.27
CA HIS A 72 8.09 8.46 -10.34
C HIS A 72 8.16 9.89 -9.78
N ASP A 73 8.13 10.89 -10.66
CA ASP A 73 8.20 12.29 -10.27
C ASP A 73 7.01 12.68 -9.39
N TYR A 74 5.81 12.20 -9.72
CA TYR A 74 4.63 12.40 -8.88
C TYR A 74 4.83 11.78 -7.50
N LEU A 75 5.22 10.50 -7.41
CA LEU A 75 5.39 9.77 -6.15
C LEU A 75 6.36 10.50 -5.20
N TRP A 76 7.49 10.96 -5.72
CA TRP A 76 8.52 11.63 -4.91
C TRP A 76 8.16 13.06 -4.51
N ASN A 77 7.19 13.67 -5.19
CA ASN A 77 6.69 15.00 -4.84
C ASN A 77 5.38 14.98 -4.06
N TYR A 78 4.69 13.82 -4.00
CA TYR A 78 3.42 13.63 -3.30
C TYR A 78 3.54 14.00 -1.82
N LYS A 79 2.55 14.74 -1.32
CA LYS A 79 2.55 15.27 0.05
C LYS A 79 1.76 14.42 1.05
N GLY A 80 1.07 13.39 0.56
CA GLY A 80 0.41 12.41 1.40
C GLY A 80 1.33 11.24 1.76
N VAL A 81 0.73 10.23 2.37
CA VAL A 81 1.41 9.00 2.77
C VAL A 81 1.07 7.89 1.79
N THR A 82 2.08 7.11 1.41
CA THR A 82 1.91 5.93 0.57
C THR A 82 2.05 4.63 1.36
N LEU A 83 1.32 3.62 0.95
CA LEU A 83 1.56 2.24 1.30
C LEU A 83 2.49 1.64 0.24
N GLU A 84 3.74 1.39 0.62
CA GLU A 84 4.69 0.65 -0.21
C GLU A 84 4.48 -0.85 0.03
N LEU A 85 4.07 -1.58 -1.01
CA LEU A 85 4.03 -3.03 -0.99
C LEU A 85 5.26 -3.59 -1.68
N THR A 86 6.08 -4.33 -0.94
CA THR A 86 7.28 -4.99 -1.48
C THR A 86 6.98 -6.46 -1.78
N HIS A 87 7.11 -6.85 -3.03
CA HIS A 87 7.01 -8.24 -3.46
C HIS A 87 8.40 -8.81 -3.74
N ASN A 88 8.81 -9.81 -2.97
CA ASN A 88 9.98 -10.62 -3.32
C ASN A 88 9.56 -11.69 -4.33
N HIS A 89 10.19 -11.70 -5.50
CA HIS A 89 9.78 -12.52 -6.62
C HIS A 89 9.78 -14.01 -6.28
N GLY A 90 8.73 -14.73 -6.68
CA GLY A 90 8.57 -16.17 -6.48
C GLY A 90 7.83 -16.55 -5.20
N THR A 91 7.66 -15.64 -4.23
CA THR A 91 6.93 -15.94 -2.98
C THR A 91 5.46 -16.32 -3.20
N GLU A 92 4.86 -15.86 -4.28
CA GLU A 92 3.50 -16.18 -4.75
C GLU A 92 3.37 -17.63 -5.22
N ASN A 93 4.44 -18.23 -5.75
CA ASN A 93 4.47 -19.58 -6.29
C ASN A 93 5.12 -20.60 -5.34
N ASP A 94 5.72 -20.13 -4.25
CA ASP A 94 6.33 -20.97 -3.23
C ASP A 94 5.24 -21.55 -2.31
N ALA A 95 5.05 -22.87 -2.39
CA ALA A 95 4.10 -23.64 -1.58
C ALA A 95 4.55 -23.82 -0.11
N ASP A 96 5.86 -23.71 0.15
CA ASP A 96 6.44 -23.82 1.48
C ASP A 96 6.46 -22.46 2.19
N PHE A 97 6.40 -21.35 1.45
CA PHE A 97 6.31 -20.02 2.01
C PHE A 97 4.99 -19.78 2.74
N LYS A 98 5.04 -19.83 4.08
CA LYS A 98 3.89 -19.69 5.01
C LYS A 98 3.34 -18.26 5.12
N GLY A 99 3.95 -17.29 4.43
CA GLY A 99 3.58 -15.88 4.50
C GLY A 99 4.55 -15.07 5.36
N TYR A 100 4.41 -13.74 5.29
CA TYR A 100 5.18 -12.83 6.12
C TYR A 100 4.62 -12.77 7.53
N TYR A 101 5.51 -12.55 8.51
CA TYR A 101 5.11 -12.39 9.91
C TYR A 101 4.38 -11.06 10.11
N PRO A 102 3.16 -11.04 10.68
CA PRO A 102 2.35 -9.82 10.80
C PRO A 102 2.70 -8.96 12.02
N GLY A 103 3.59 -9.40 12.91
CA GLY A 103 4.02 -8.62 14.09
C GLY A 103 3.15 -8.75 15.34
N ASN A 104 2.07 -9.55 15.31
CA ASN A 104 1.01 -9.57 16.34
C ASN A 104 0.78 -10.97 16.97
N GLN A 105 1.81 -11.76 17.27
CA GLN A 105 1.63 -13.11 17.84
C GLN A 105 2.43 -13.41 19.12
N GLU A 106 3.75 -13.25 19.09
CA GLU A 106 4.63 -13.64 20.22
C GLU A 106 5.81 -12.68 20.45
N LYS A 107 6.16 -11.87 19.44
CA LYS A 107 7.22 -10.86 19.50
C LYS A 107 6.66 -9.55 18.94
N ASP A 108 6.27 -8.65 19.83
CA ASP A 108 5.57 -7.42 19.50
C ASP A 108 6.47 -6.47 18.69
N GLY A 109 5.89 -5.88 17.64
CA GLY A 109 6.58 -4.94 16.75
C GLY A 109 5.57 -4.05 16.01
N PHE A 110 5.52 -4.16 14.68
CA PHE A 110 4.48 -3.48 13.90
C PHE A 110 3.09 -4.02 14.28
N GLY A 111 2.15 -3.11 14.56
CA GLY A 111 0.76 -3.43 14.88
C GLY A 111 -0.12 -3.52 13.64
N HIS A 112 -0.53 -2.36 13.12
CA HIS A 112 -1.42 -2.26 11.96
C HIS A 112 -1.31 -0.89 11.27
N ILE A 113 -1.80 -0.83 10.04
CA ILE A 113 -2.23 0.43 9.41
C ILE A 113 -3.73 0.62 9.65
N ALA A 114 -4.20 1.85 9.59
CA ALA A 114 -5.60 2.19 9.86
C ALA A 114 -6.19 3.02 8.72
N PHE A 115 -7.46 2.76 8.41
CA PHE A 115 -8.27 3.53 7.48
C PHE A 115 -9.44 4.13 8.24
N ASN A 116 -9.74 5.39 7.98
CA ASN A 116 -10.92 6.04 8.54
C ASN A 116 -12.09 5.91 7.57
N VAL A 117 -13.29 5.68 8.10
CA VAL A 117 -14.53 5.53 7.33
C VAL A 117 -15.65 6.27 8.05
N ASP A 118 -16.66 6.70 7.30
CA ASP A 118 -17.86 7.35 7.83
C ASP A 118 -18.80 6.36 8.53
N ASP A 119 -18.90 5.14 8.00
CA ASP A 119 -19.67 4.03 8.59
C ASP A 119 -18.82 2.74 8.63
N VAL A 120 -18.34 2.41 9.83
CA VAL A 120 -17.53 1.22 10.07
C VAL A 120 -18.30 -0.08 9.84
N TYR A 121 -19.61 -0.11 10.10
CA TYR A 121 -20.41 -1.32 9.91
C TYR A 121 -20.61 -1.61 8.43
N ALA A 122 -21.01 -0.59 7.65
CA ALA A 122 -21.16 -0.73 6.21
C ALA A 122 -19.82 -1.05 5.51
N ALA A 123 -18.70 -0.49 5.98
CA ALA A 123 -17.37 -0.82 5.48
C ALA A 123 -17.01 -2.28 5.77
N THR A 124 -17.22 -2.75 7.00
CA THR A 124 -16.96 -4.14 7.39
C THR A 124 -17.84 -5.15 6.65
N GLU A 125 -19.12 -4.86 6.44
CA GLU A 125 -20.02 -5.71 5.64
C GLU A 125 -19.53 -5.89 4.21
N ARG A 126 -19.09 -4.79 3.56
CA ARG A 126 -18.47 -4.85 2.22
C ARG A 126 -17.20 -5.69 2.21
N LEU A 127 -16.33 -5.50 3.19
CA LEU A 127 -15.09 -6.25 3.30
C LEU A 127 -15.35 -7.76 3.47
N VAL A 128 -16.31 -8.15 4.31
CA VAL A 128 -16.70 -9.55 4.49
C VAL A 128 -17.31 -10.12 3.20
N ALA A 129 -18.18 -9.37 2.52
CA ALA A 129 -18.77 -9.79 1.25
C ALA A 129 -17.73 -9.98 0.14
N ALA A 130 -16.62 -9.24 0.19
CA ALA A 130 -15.48 -9.41 -0.72
C ALA A 130 -14.50 -10.53 -0.30
N GLY A 131 -14.81 -11.29 0.75
CA GLY A 131 -14.00 -12.40 1.26
C GLY A 131 -12.92 -11.99 2.26
N GLY A 132 -13.03 -10.80 2.85
CA GLY A 132 -12.15 -10.33 3.92
C GLY A 132 -12.46 -10.99 5.27
N ASP A 133 -11.41 -11.33 6.02
CA ASP A 133 -11.50 -11.87 7.37
C ASP A 133 -11.14 -10.81 8.42
N PHE A 134 -11.84 -10.81 9.55
CA PHE A 134 -11.57 -9.92 10.68
C PHE A 134 -10.92 -10.68 11.82
N LYS A 135 -9.88 -10.06 12.42
CA LYS A 135 -9.36 -10.50 13.70
C LYS A 135 -10.41 -10.20 14.79
N LYS A 136 -10.72 -11.22 15.59
CA LYS A 136 -11.56 -11.10 16.78
C LYS A 136 -10.73 -10.79 18.01
#